data_AF-A0A346MVZ1-F1
#
_entry.id   AF-A0A346MVZ1-F1
#
_cell.length_a   1.000
_cell.length_b   1.000
_cell.length_c   1.000
_cell.angle_alpha   90.00
_cell.angle_beta   90.00
_cell.angle_gamma   90.00
#
_symmetry.space_group_name_H-M   'P 1'
#
loop_
_entity.id
_entity.type
_entity.pdbx_description
1 polymer ?
#
loop_
_entity_poly.entity_id
_entity_poly.type
_entity_poly.pdbx_seq_one_letter_code
_entity_poly.pdbx_strand_id
1 'polypeptide(L)'
;MLRTVFFSTRDIQKNWAFQGVTKLVSHKNTKGAMTRATGFLGEPKGYMPVTERSTIPKFLQCDGVGTDIIIVGFDEKTHWQEQLIAAFAENFFVAIHDGSLEVAIQHEEDSKAFHELTSVTLSNVISALAHRNERYRYLLDFYDALTSPEAIITETDIEGLGKLKLKLLPREGARKRVAMFRRTGMKIFEKDRFRTPLEFAGVFQCEGEEGNRLLRRLEPPSHDKWEPERYEESPRHASSLIKAISEWMRKCVQELLTPDAGETQAIPGLERLLPDDFEEPFDKASKALAEGDPRPKVGEGIKGVARPPKAKPGNEATTLGLGESGAGDTDGAAGDGGGGTTGGANGSGSGDGRGSGPVLQDVNIEYRTFLDAASSRYRMMAKFVQPGIYDVHVLAIGDDGRAEPIDILDPKLVVSGKTSKASVSGQNKISKVNVAGPSSIEIQFSSPSMIPRTLLAKVQRHVQ
;
A
#
# COMPACT_ATOMS: atom_id res chain seq x y z
N MET A 1 -3.42 24.28 5.81
CA MET A 1 -3.34 23.89 4.39
C MET A 1 -4.75 23.69 3.86
N LEU A 2 -5.12 24.42 2.81
CA LEU A 2 -6.40 24.23 2.13
C LEU A 2 -6.29 22.98 1.26
N ARG A 3 -7.30 22.10 1.30
CA ARG A 3 -7.38 20.91 0.44
C ARG A 3 -8.65 21.02 -0.37
N THR A 4 -8.60 21.77 -1.46
CA THR A 4 -9.77 22.08 -2.27
C THR A 4 -9.48 21.75 -3.73
N VAL A 5 -10.40 21.05 -4.37
CA VAL A 5 -10.33 20.72 -5.79
C VAL A 5 -11.66 21.10 -6.44
N PHE A 6 -11.58 21.76 -7.59
CA PHE A 6 -12.72 21.98 -8.48
C PHE A 6 -12.54 21.16 -9.76
N PHE A 7 -13.66 20.64 -10.25
CA PHE A 7 -13.77 19.93 -11.51
C PHE A 7 -14.69 20.76 -12.40
N SER A 8 -14.21 21.14 -13.58
CA SER A 8 -14.99 21.87 -14.58
C SER A 8 -14.94 21.12 -15.89
N THR A 9 -16.06 20.53 -16.28
CA THR A 9 -16.14 19.64 -17.45
C THR A 9 -17.04 20.22 -18.51
N ARG A 10 -16.63 20.06 -19.76
CA ARG A 10 -17.45 20.23 -20.95
C ARG A 10 -17.35 19.00 -21.83
N ASP A 11 -18.46 18.34 -22.09
CA ASP A 11 -18.50 17.18 -22.98
C ASP A 11 -18.57 17.58 -24.48
N ILE A 12 -18.51 16.59 -25.36
CA ILE A 12 -18.61 16.78 -26.82
C ILE A 12 -19.98 17.32 -27.26
N GLN A 13 -21.03 17.12 -26.46
CA GLN A 13 -22.37 17.66 -26.66
C GLN A 13 -22.52 19.10 -26.12
N LYS A 14 -21.45 19.68 -25.57
CA LYS A 14 -21.40 21.02 -24.95
C LYS A 14 -22.24 21.14 -23.67
N ASN A 15 -22.50 20.04 -22.98
CA ASN A 15 -23.04 20.06 -21.62
C ASN A 15 -21.91 20.43 -20.65
N TRP A 16 -22.29 21.16 -19.59
CA TRP A 16 -21.38 21.64 -18.56
C TRP A 16 -21.62 20.88 -17.26
N ALA A 17 -20.56 20.57 -16.55
CA ALA A 17 -20.64 20.05 -15.19
C ALA A 17 -19.52 20.66 -14.35
N PHE A 18 -19.90 21.37 -13.29
CA PHE A 18 -18.97 21.96 -12.34
C PHE A 18 -19.25 21.50 -10.92
N GLN A 19 -18.20 21.06 -10.23
CA GLN A 19 -18.30 20.62 -8.85
C GLN A 19 -17.02 20.91 -8.09
N GLY A 20 -17.13 21.19 -6.80
CA GLY A 20 -15.99 21.36 -5.91
C GLY A 20 -16.09 20.48 -4.68
N VAL A 21 -14.93 20.08 -4.17
CA VAL A 21 -14.80 19.44 -2.86
C VAL A 21 -13.71 20.14 -2.08
N THR A 22 -13.97 20.40 -0.80
CA THR A 22 -12.98 20.94 0.13
C THR A 22 -12.93 20.10 1.38
N LYS A 23 -11.72 19.90 1.92
CA LYS A 23 -11.49 19.35 3.26
C LYS A 23 -10.83 20.43 4.11
N LEU A 24 -11.59 20.95 5.07
CA LEU A 24 -11.19 21.98 6.01
C LEU A 24 -11.05 21.39 7.43
N VAL A 25 -10.55 22.20 8.36
CA VAL A 25 -10.56 21.82 9.78
C VAL A 25 -11.97 22.01 10.34
N SER A 26 -12.50 20.97 10.99
CA SER A 26 -13.76 21.06 11.72
C SER A 26 -13.70 22.16 12.78
N HIS A 27 -14.64 23.10 12.73
CA HIS A 27 -14.76 24.20 13.67
C HIS A 27 -16.16 24.20 14.29
N LYS A 28 -16.36 24.95 15.37
CA LYS A 28 -17.71 25.17 15.90
C LYS A 28 -18.40 26.24 15.06
N ASN A 29 -19.63 25.99 14.64
CA ASN A 29 -20.44 27.03 14.02
C ASN A 29 -20.86 28.09 15.05
N THR A 30 -21.54 29.13 14.60
CA THR A 30 -22.06 30.22 15.44
C THR A 30 -23.02 29.75 16.54
N LYS A 31 -23.55 28.53 16.44
CA LYS A 31 -24.43 27.88 17.43
C LYS A 31 -23.69 26.90 18.35
N GLY A 32 -22.35 26.85 18.28
CA GLY A 32 -21.50 26.00 19.12
C GLY A 32 -21.41 24.52 18.69
N ALA A 33 -22.11 24.11 17.64
CA ALA A 33 -22.09 22.74 17.12
C ALA A 33 -20.87 22.51 16.21
N MET A 34 -20.26 21.32 16.32
CA MET A 34 -19.12 20.93 15.49
C MET A 34 -19.54 20.74 14.03
N THR A 35 -18.85 21.39 13.10
CA THR A 35 -19.08 21.24 11.66
C THR A 35 -18.27 20.07 11.08
N ARG A 36 -18.78 19.46 10.00
CA ARG A 36 -18.03 18.48 9.22
C ARG A 36 -16.89 19.18 8.47
N ALA A 37 -15.74 18.51 8.43
CA ALA A 37 -14.54 18.97 7.75
C ALA A 37 -14.73 19.08 6.22
N THR A 38 -15.56 18.22 5.63
CA THR A 38 -15.77 18.16 4.18
C THR A 38 -16.90 19.07 3.75
N GLY A 39 -16.64 19.93 2.77
CA GLY A 39 -17.64 20.74 2.07
C GLY A 39 -17.69 20.38 0.59
N PHE A 40 -18.87 20.53 -0.01
CA PHE A 40 -19.10 20.35 -1.44
C PHE A 40 -19.63 21.65 -2.03
N LEU A 41 -19.15 22.00 -3.22
CA LEU A 41 -19.67 23.10 -4.02
C LEU A 41 -20.38 22.49 -5.23
N GLY A 42 -21.67 22.79 -5.37
CA GLY A 42 -22.56 22.18 -6.34
C GLY A 42 -24.00 22.59 -6.08
N GLU A 43 -24.92 21.90 -6.73
CA GLU A 43 -26.34 21.97 -6.40
C GLU A 43 -26.58 21.38 -5.00
N PRO A 44 -27.23 22.12 -4.08
CA PRO A 44 -27.42 21.66 -2.69
C PRO A 44 -28.18 20.34 -2.60
N LYS A 45 -29.09 20.08 -3.54
CA LYS A 45 -29.88 18.85 -3.57
C LYS A 45 -29.07 17.73 -4.22
N GLY A 46 -28.72 16.73 -3.42
CA GLY A 46 -28.03 15.52 -3.90
C GLY A 46 -26.56 15.72 -4.25
N TYR A 47 -25.98 16.89 -3.93
CA TYR A 47 -24.60 17.24 -4.28
C TYR A 47 -24.33 17.11 -5.78
N MET A 48 -25.30 17.51 -6.62
CA MET A 48 -25.18 17.40 -8.07
C MET A 48 -24.25 18.48 -8.63
N PRO A 49 -23.63 18.27 -9.81
CA PRO A 49 -22.85 19.30 -10.46
C PRO A 49 -23.72 20.47 -10.90
N VAL A 50 -23.16 21.67 -10.84
CA VAL A 50 -23.73 22.85 -11.48
C VAL A 50 -23.62 22.69 -12.99
N THR A 51 -24.74 22.81 -13.70
CA THR A 51 -24.81 22.64 -15.16
C THR A 51 -24.99 23.94 -15.92
N GLU A 52 -25.36 25.02 -15.24
CA GLU A 52 -25.55 26.32 -15.86
C GLU A 52 -24.23 27.12 -15.90
N ARG A 53 -23.62 27.22 -17.09
CA ARG A 53 -22.30 27.87 -17.27
C ARG A 53 -22.23 29.30 -16.72
N SER A 54 -23.30 30.08 -16.85
CA SER A 54 -23.37 31.49 -16.41
C SER A 54 -23.12 31.66 -14.90
N THR A 55 -23.44 30.62 -14.11
CA THR A 55 -23.29 30.61 -12.65
C THR A 55 -21.88 30.20 -12.20
N ILE A 56 -21.08 29.61 -13.09
CA ILE A 56 -19.71 29.20 -12.80
C ILE A 56 -18.80 30.44 -12.93
N PRO A 57 -17.98 30.77 -11.91
CA PRO A 57 -17.02 31.86 -12.01
C PRO A 57 -16.12 31.71 -13.23
N LYS A 58 -15.86 32.80 -13.96
CA LYS A 58 -15.16 32.76 -15.25
C LYS A 58 -13.81 32.03 -15.20
N PHE A 59 -13.04 32.19 -14.13
CA PHE A 59 -11.74 31.53 -13.93
C PHE A 59 -11.83 30.02 -13.62
N LEU A 60 -13.04 29.50 -13.38
CA LEU A 60 -13.34 28.09 -13.15
C LEU A 60 -14.12 27.47 -14.33
N GLN A 61 -14.37 28.22 -15.39
CA GLN A 61 -14.99 27.68 -16.60
C GLN A 61 -13.91 27.06 -17.48
N CYS A 62 -14.17 25.86 -18.02
CA CYS A 62 -13.28 25.31 -19.03
C CYS A 62 -13.54 25.95 -20.41
N ASP A 63 -12.48 26.12 -21.19
CA ASP A 63 -12.55 26.76 -22.50
C ASP A 63 -12.78 25.76 -23.64
N GLY A 64 -12.33 24.52 -23.47
CA GLY A 64 -12.40 23.43 -24.44
C GLY A 64 -13.30 22.27 -24.01
N VAL A 65 -13.44 21.25 -24.88
CA VAL A 65 -14.00 19.95 -24.49
C VAL A 65 -12.95 19.25 -23.62
N GLY A 66 -13.38 18.69 -22.48
CA GLY A 66 -12.50 18.07 -21.51
C GLY A 66 -12.88 18.41 -20.07
N THR A 67 -11.98 18.11 -19.14
CA THR A 67 -12.16 18.39 -17.72
C THR A 67 -10.93 19.13 -17.18
N ASP A 68 -11.16 20.34 -16.67
CA ASP A 68 -10.17 21.07 -15.90
C ASP A 68 -10.26 20.65 -14.43
N ILE A 69 -9.12 20.27 -13.85
CA ILE A 69 -8.99 19.98 -12.43
C ILE A 69 -8.20 21.11 -11.79
N ILE A 70 -8.89 21.99 -11.06
CA ILE A 70 -8.28 23.15 -10.41
C ILE A 70 -7.99 22.81 -8.95
N ILE A 71 -6.71 22.72 -8.60
CA ILE A 71 -6.25 22.40 -7.24
C ILE A 71 -5.89 23.69 -6.52
N VAL A 72 -6.61 24.02 -5.45
CA VAL A 72 -6.37 25.22 -4.65
C VAL A 72 -5.57 24.87 -3.40
N GLY A 73 -4.50 25.61 -3.16
CA GLY A 73 -3.54 25.34 -2.09
C GLY A 73 -2.56 24.23 -2.44
N PHE A 74 -2.21 24.11 -3.74
CA PHE A 74 -1.12 23.25 -4.18
C PHE A 74 0.18 23.66 -3.49
N ASP A 75 0.87 22.69 -2.90
CA ASP A 75 2.13 22.89 -2.21
C ASP A 75 3.26 22.73 -3.23
N GLU A 76 3.73 23.84 -3.77
CA GLU A 76 4.81 23.90 -4.77
C GLU A 76 6.16 23.51 -4.13
N LYS A 77 6.35 22.21 -3.95
CA LYS A 77 7.63 21.65 -3.54
C LYS A 77 8.66 21.86 -4.64
N THR A 78 9.93 21.99 -4.25
CA THR A 78 11.05 22.06 -5.19
C THR A 78 11.01 20.86 -6.15
N HIS A 79 11.17 21.12 -7.45
CA HIS A 79 11.12 20.10 -8.50
C HIS A 79 9.78 19.33 -8.60
N TRP A 80 8.63 19.97 -8.31
CA TRP A 80 7.33 19.29 -8.41
C TRP A 80 7.04 18.80 -9.84
N GLN A 81 7.53 19.50 -10.87
CA GLN A 81 7.39 19.10 -12.27
C GLN A 81 8.11 17.78 -12.56
N GLU A 82 9.34 17.62 -12.07
CA GLU A 82 10.10 16.37 -12.21
C GLU A 82 9.42 15.20 -11.48
N GLN A 83 8.87 15.47 -10.29
CA GLN A 83 8.09 14.47 -9.55
C GLN A 83 6.83 14.05 -10.32
N LEU A 84 6.17 15.00 -10.98
CA LEU A 84 4.99 14.74 -11.79
C LEU A 84 5.34 13.93 -13.05
N ILE A 85 6.41 14.29 -13.76
CA ILE A 85 6.95 13.53 -14.90
C ILE A 85 7.22 12.08 -14.49
N ALA A 86 7.91 11.89 -13.37
CA ALA A 86 8.23 10.56 -12.87
C ALA A 86 6.97 9.77 -12.48
N ALA A 87 5.98 10.43 -11.86
CA ALA A 87 4.72 9.79 -11.49
C ALA A 87 3.90 9.35 -12.72
N PHE A 88 3.87 10.15 -13.80
CA PHE A 88 3.22 9.76 -15.04
C PHE A 88 3.96 8.62 -15.74
N ALA A 89 5.28 8.70 -15.86
CA ALA A 89 6.09 7.63 -16.43
C ALA A 89 5.90 6.32 -15.63
N GLU A 90 5.92 6.38 -14.31
CA GLU A 90 5.81 5.19 -13.46
C GLU A 90 4.43 4.49 -13.56
N ASN A 91 3.35 5.26 -13.67
CA ASN A 91 1.99 4.74 -13.58
C ASN A 91 1.31 4.54 -14.93
N PHE A 92 1.78 5.21 -15.99
CA PHE A 92 1.10 5.25 -17.28
C PHE A 92 2.03 4.98 -18.47
N PHE A 93 3.24 4.44 -18.28
CA PHE A 93 4.15 4.18 -19.40
C PHE A 93 3.52 3.29 -20.49
N VAL A 94 2.64 2.34 -20.15
CA VAL A 94 1.90 1.54 -21.15
C VAL A 94 0.97 2.43 -21.96
N ALA A 95 0.12 3.23 -21.29
CA ALA A 95 -0.81 4.13 -21.98
C ALA A 95 -0.09 5.13 -22.91
N ILE A 96 1.04 5.67 -22.44
CA ILE A 96 1.86 6.65 -23.16
C ILE A 96 2.58 6.00 -24.33
N HIS A 97 3.18 4.82 -24.11
CA HIS A 97 3.83 4.04 -25.17
C HIS A 97 2.84 3.71 -26.30
N ASP A 98 1.63 3.30 -25.96
CA ASP A 98 0.61 2.91 -26.93
C ASP A 98 -0.09 4.11 -27.60
N GLY A 99 0.27 5.34 -27.22
CA GLY A 99 -0.30 6.57 -27.78
C GLY A 99 -1.74 6.87 -27.32
N SER A 100 -2.24 6.14 -26.32
CA SER A 100 -3.57 6.35 -25.73
C SER A 100 -3.59 7.49 -24.70
N LEU A 101 -2.42 7.91 -24.23
CA LEU A 101 -2.22 9.05 -23.34
C LEU A 101 -1.01 9.87 -23.79
N GLU A 102 -1.18 11.17 -23.93
CA GLU A 102 -0.08 12.13 -24.07
C GLU A 102 -0.16 13.11 -22.90
N VAL A 103 0.98 13.44 -22.32
CA VAL A 103 1.04 14.34 -21.16
C VAL A 103 1.98 15.49 -21.49
N ALA A 104 1.49 16.72 -21.31
CA ALA A 104 2.29 17.94 -21.44
C ALA A 104 2.31 18.68 -20.09
N ILE A 105 3.50 18.90 -19.54
CA ILE A 105 3.69 19.61 -18.27
C ILE A 105 4.37 20.94 -18.60
N GLN A 106 3.68 22.06 -18.38
CA GLN A 106 4.19 23.40 -18.69
C GLN A 106 5.50 23.66 -17.93
N HIS A 107 6.47 24.32 -18.54
CA HIS A 107 7.75 24.64 -17.91
C HIS A 107 7.60 25.79 -16.90
N GLU A 108 8.28 25.70 -15.75
CA GLU A 108 8.26 26.76 -14.72
C GLU A 108 8.79 28.10 -15.24
N GLU A 109 9.91 28.07 -15.97
CA GLU A 109 10.60 29.29 -16.42
C GLU A 109 10.09 29.83 -17.77
N ASP A 110 9.34 29.02 -18.52
CA ASP A 110 8.82 29.41 -19.84
C ASP A 110 7.40 28.88 -20.05
N SER A 111 6.44 29.79 -19.90
CA SER A 111 5.01 29.51 -20.12
C SER A 111 4.66 28.95 -21.51
N LYS A 112 5.57 29.02 -22.50
CA LYS A 112 5.35 28.48 -23.84
C LYS A 112 6.00 27.11 -24.06
N ALA A 113 6.84 26.65 -23.14
CA ALA A 113 7.51 25.36 -23.22
C ALA A 113 6.78 24.30 -22.38
N PHE A 114 6.84 23.04 -22.82
CA PHE A 114 6.25 21.91 -22.14
C PHE A 114 7.24 20.74 -22.09
N HIS A 115 7.24 20.01 -20.99
CA HIS A 115 7.77 18.65 -20.92
C HIS A 115 6.72 17.68 -21.44
N GLU A 116 6.98 17.11 -22.60
CA GLU A 116 6.08 16.16 -23.25
C GLU A 116 6.45 14.71 -22.90
N LEU A 117 5.49 13.93 -22.42
CA LEU A 117 5.54 12.48 -22.36
C LEU A 117 4.61 11.92 -23.44
N THR A 118 5.22 11.45 -24.52
CA THR A 118 4.57 10.80 -25.66
C THR A 118 5.27 9.47 -25.93
N SER A 119 4.73 8.66 -26.84
CA SER A 119 5.37 7.41 -27.28
C SER A 119 6.80 7.62 -27.81
N VAL A 120 7.12 8.83 -28.31
CA VAL A 120 8.45 9.18 -28.84
C VAL A 120 9.41 9.61 -27.73
N THR A 121 8.95 10.39 -26.75
CA THR A 121 9.84 10.96 -25.70
C THR A 121 10.02 10.03 -24.50
N LEU A 122 9.07 9.12 -24.25
CA LEU A 122 9.01 8.29 -23.06
C LEU A 122 10.28 7.48 -22.78
N SER A 123 10.87 6.88 -23.83
CA SER A 123 12.10 6.08 -23.69
C SER A 123 13.28 6.89 -23.13
N ASN A 124 13.42 8.13 -23.59
CA ASN A 124 14.48 9.04 -23.14
C ASN A 124 14.21 9.51 -21.72
N VAL A 125 12.95 9.81 -21.39
CA VAL A 125 12.53 10.22 -20.04
C VAL A 125 12.80 9.11 -19.03
N ILE A 126 12.38 7.87 -19.29
CA ILE A 126 12.61 6.74 -18.39
C ILE A 126 14.10 6.46 -18.21
N SER A 127 14.88 6.46 -19.29
CA SER A 127 16.33 6.31 -19.22
C SER A 127 17.00 7.40 -18.38
N ALA A 128 16.59 8.66 -18.56
CA ALA A 128 17.12 9.78 -17.79
C ALA A 128 16.75 9.68 -16.30
N LEU A 129 15.53 9.26 -15.96
CA LEU A 129 15.09 9.02 -14.59
C LEU A 129 15.92 7.92 -13.92
N ALA A 130 16.12 6.79 -14.60
CA ALA A 130 16.90 5.67 -14.10
C ALA A 130 18.38 6.02 -13.92
N HIS A 131 18.95 6.85 -14.80
CA HIS A 131 20.35 7.29 -14.69
C HIS A 131 20.55 8.30 -13.56
N ARG A 132 19.62 9.24 -13.37
CA ARG A 132 19.71 10.27 -12.32
C ARG A 132 19.42 9.71 -10.93
N ASN A 133 18.58 8.69 -10.83
CA ASN A 133 18.17 8.12 -9.55
C ASN A 133 17.91 6.62 -9.66
N GLU A 134 18.76 5.84 -8.98
CA GLU A 134 18.69 4.38 -8.93
C GLU A 134 17.33 3.84 -8.48
N ARG A 135 16.54 4.64 -7.76
CA ARG A 135 15.16 4.25 -7.40
C ARG A 135 14.30 3.94 -8.61
N TYR A 136 14.56 4.54 -9.78
CA TYR A 136 13.78 4.34 -11.00
C TYR A 136 14.33 3.25 -11.91
N ARG A 137 15.38 2.52 -11.51
CA ARG A 137 15.94 1.43 -12.32
C ARG A 137 14.88 0.38 -12.70
N TYR A 138 13.99 0.05 -11.77
CA TYR A 138 12.93 -0.92 -12.00
C TYR A 138 11.94 -0.47 -13.10
N LEU A 139 11.76 0.85 -13.28
CA LEU A 139 10.86 1.38 -14.30
C LEU A 139 11.46 1.15 -15.69
N LEU A 140 12.78 1.32 -15.82
CA LEU A 140 13.50 0.96 -17.04
C LEU A 140 13.39 -0.54 -17.32
N ASP A 141 13.53 -1.40 -16.29
CA ASP A 141 13.37 -2.85 -16.48
C ASP A 141 11.96 -3.23 -16.99
N PHE A 142 10.91 -2.59 -16.48
CA PHE A 142 9.55 -2.80 -16.96
C PHE A 142 9.32 -2.25 -18.37
N TYR A 143 9.90 -1.09 -18.69
CA TYR A 143 9.79 -0.49 -20.01
C TYR A 143 10.55 -1.32 -21.06
N ASP A 144 11.72 -1.85 -20.72
CA ASP A 144 12.45 -2.80 -21.55
C ASP A 144 11.63 -4.09 -21.76
N ALA A 145 10.99 -4.61 -20.71
CA ALA A 145 10.09 -5.76 -20.84
C ALA A 145 8.85 -5.46 -21.71
N LEU A 146 8.41 -4.20 -21.78
CA LEU A 146 7.33 -3.79 -22.67
C LEU A 146 7.77 -3.71 -24.13
N THR A 147 8.98 -3.21 -24.39
CA THR A 147 9.42 -2.75 -25.72
C THR A 147 10.42 -3.68 -26.41
N SER A 148 11.17 -4.47 -25.65
CA SER A 148 12.22 -5.33 -26.19
C SER A 148 11.63 -6.39 -27.14
N PRO A 149 12.24 -6.61 -28.32
CA PRO A 149 11.87 -7.72 -29.20
C PRO A 149 12.23 -9.09 -28.61
N GLU A 150 13.12 -9.13 -27.61
CA GLU A 150 13.50 -10.36 -26.89
C GLU A 150 12.50 -10.71 -25.77
N ALA A 151 11.54 -9.82 -25.47
CA ALA A 151 10.53 -10.11 -24.48
C ALA A 151 9.60 -11.23 -24.96
N ILE A 152 9.44 -12.25 -24.12
CA ILE A 152 8.59 -13.40 -24.38
C ILE A 152 7.14 -12.98 -24.13
N ILE A 153 6.30 -13.13 -25.15
CA ILE A 153 4.91 -12.70 -25.12
C ILE A 153 4.02 -13.94 -25.01
N THR A 154 3.18 -13.97 -23.98
CA THR A 154 2.16 -15.00 -23.79
C THR A 154 0.80 -14.34 -23.68
N GLU A 155 -0.18 -14.89 -24.39
CA GLU A 155 -1.56 -14.42 -24.37
C GLU A 155 -2.50 -15.55 -23.93
N THR A 156 -3.56 -15.21 -23.21
CA THR A 156 -4.58 -16.17 -22.79
C THR A 156 -5.94 -15.49 -22.62
N ASP A 157 -6.98 -16.29 -22.45
CA ASP A 157 -8.28 -15.86 -21.92
C ASP A 157 -8.63 -16.78 -20.74
N ILE A 158 -8.87 -16.18 -19.57
CA ILE A 158 -9.21 -16.91 -18.35
C ILE A 158 -10.67 -16.62 -18.06
N GLU A 159 -11.51 -17.66 -18.13
CA GLU A 159 -12.92 -17.61 -17.72
C GLU A 159 -13.73 -16.45 -18.35
N GLY A 160 -13.39 -16.02 -19.57
CA GLY A 160 -14.12 -14.97 -20.29
C GLY A 160 -13.73 -13.54 -19.87
N LEU A 161 -12.61 -13.36 -19.17
CA LEU A 161 -12.01 -12.04 -18.93
C LEU A 161 -11.58 -11.36 -20.23
N GLY A 162 -11.48 -12.12 -21.32
CA GLY A 162 -10.97 -11.68 -22.60
C GLY A 162 -9.45 -11.70 -22.63
N LYS A 163 -8.87 -11.00 -23.60
CA LYS A 163 -7.44 -11.07 -23.89
C LYS A 163 -6.60 -10.55 -22.72
N LEU A 164 -5.82 -11.46 -22.12
CA LEU A 164 -4.78 -11.16 -21.14
C LEU A 164 -3.43 -11.37 -21.82
N LYS A 165 -2.54 -10.39 -21.67
CA LYS A 165 -1.21 -10.39 -22.29
C LYS A 165 -0.14 -10.24 -21.23
N LEU A 166 0.85 -11.10 -21.27
CA LEU A 166 2.02 -11.05 -20.40
C LEU A 166 3.27 -10.96 -21.26
N LYS A 167 4.11 -9.96 -20.99
CA LYS A 167 5.46 -9.86 -21.54
C LYS A 167 6.46 -10.12 -20.43
N LEU A 168 7.40 -11.01 -20.64
CA LEU A 168 8.47 -11.34 -19.69
C LEU A 168 9.82 -11.17 -20.37
N LEU A 169 10.73 -10.46 -19.72
CA LEU A 169 12.10 -10.28 -20.16
C LEU A 169 13.05 -10.81 -19.09
N PRO A 170 13.69 -11.98 -19.31
CA PRO A 170 14.79 -12.45 -18.47
C PRO A 170 15.92 -11.43 -18.47
N ARG A 171 16.40 -11.07 -17.27
CA ARG A 171 17.47 -10.10 -17.12
C ARG A 171 18.15 -10.28 -15.76
N GLU A 172 19.47 -10.41 -15.79
CA GLU A 172 20.30 -10.43 -14.58
C GLU A 172 20.16 -9.10 -13.81
N GLY A 173 20.01 -9.18 -12.50
CA GLY A 173 19.77 -8.07 -11.60
C GLY A 173 18.31 -7.60 -11.51
N ALA A 174 17.40 -8.12 -12.36
CA ALA A 174 16.00 -7.72 -12.33
C ALA A 174 15.24 -8.29 -11.11
N ARG A 175 14.27 -7.53 -10.59
CA ARG A 175 13.66 -7.76 -9.28
C ARG A 175 12.62 -8.89 -9.20
N LYS A 176 12.43 -9.69 -10.27
CA LYS A 176 11.42 -10.78 -10.34
C LYS A 176 10.00 -10.25 -10.11
N ARG A 177 9.64 -9.20 -10.84
CA ARG A 177 8.34 -8.51 -10.70
C ARG A 177 7.63 -8.39 -12.03
N VAL A 178 6.31 -8.27 -11.96
CA VAL A 178 5.44 -7.98 -13.10
C VAL A 178 4.61 -6.74 -12.77
N ALA A 179 4.70 -5.69 -13.59
CA ALA A 179 3.82 -4.54 -13.48
C ALA A 179 2.44 -4.89 -14.04
N MET A 180 1.39 -4.67 -13.24
CA MET A 180 0.02 -5.10 -13.55
C MET A 180 -0.81 -3.93 -14.07
N PHE A 181 -1.24 -4.00 -15.33
CA PHE A 181 -2.03 -2.97 -16.00
C PHE A 181 -3.45 -3.45 -16.31
N ARG A 182 -4.40 -2.52 -16.17
CA ARG A 182 -5.74 -2.65 -16.75
C ARG A 182 -5.80 -2.00 -18.13
N ARG A 183 -6.88 -2.24 -18.89
CA ARG A 183 -7.05 -1.80 -20.29
C ARG A 183 -6.83 -0.31 -20.52
N THR A 184 -7.11 0.55 -19.55
CA THR A 184 -6.88 2.01 -19.65
C THR A 184 -5.39 2.40 -19.60
N GLY A 185 -4.48 1.43 -19.47
CA GLY A 185 -3.03 1.65 -19.44
C GLY A 185 -2.50 2.24 -18.12
N MET A 186 -3.31 2.21 -17.06
CA MET A 186 -2.91 2.54 -15.70
C MET A 186 -2.32 1.31 -14.98
N LYS A 187 -1.14 1.49 -14.38
CA LYS A 187 -0.50 0.53 -13.46
C LYS A 187 -1.32 0.48 -12.17
N ILE A 188 -1.74 -0.71 -11.76
CA ILE A 188 -2.44 -0.90 -10.48
C ILE A 188 -1.43 -1.26 -9.40
N PHE A 189 -0.62 -2.29 -9.61
CA PHE A 189 0.40 -2.71 -8.65
C PHE A 189 1.50 -3.50 -9.32
N GLU A 190 2.55 -3.81 -8.56
CA GLU A 190 3.59 -4.73 -8.96
C GLU A 190 3.35 -6.09 -8.31
N LYS A 191 3.13 -7.11 -9.12
CA LYS A 191 3.12 -8.48 -8.64
C LYS A 191 4.56 -8.92 -8.40
N ASP A 192 4.87 -9.30 -7.17
CA ASP A 192 6.20 -9.75 -6.75
C ASP A 192 6.18 -11.21 -6.24
N ARG A 193 7.26 -11.64 -5.56
CA ARG A 193 7.38 -12.94 -4.87
C ARG A 193 7.16 -14.16 -5.78
N PHE A 194 7.68 -14.10 -6.99
CA PHE A 194 7.81 -15.28 -7.84
C PHE A 194 8.92 -16.19 -7.28
N ARG A 195 8.58 -17.42 -6.92
CA ARG A 195 9.53 -18.42 -6.42
C ARG A 195 10.23 -19.08 -7.61
N THR A 196 11.22 -18.39 -8.16
CA THR A 196 12.03 -18.86 -9.28
C THR A 196 13.48 -18.38 -9.11
N PRO A 197 14.49 -19.18 -9.49
CA PRO A 197 15.86 -18.70 -9.58
C PRO A 197 16.01 -17.65 -10.69
N LEU A 198 15.21 -17.72 -11.75
CA LEU A 198 15.26 -16.79 -12.89
C LEU A 198 15.00 -15.34 -12.47
N GLU A 199 15.88 -14.43 -12.89
CA GLU A 199 15.71 -12.99 -12.75
C GLU A 199 15.05 -12.42 -14.00
N PHE A 200 14.01 -11.63 -13.81
CA PHE A 200 13.21 -11.09 -14.91
C PHE A 200 12.45 -9.83 -14.50
N ALA A 201 12.02 -9.08 -15.50
CA ALA A 201 10.99 -8.05 -15.40
C ALA A 201 9.82 -8.41 -16.32
N GLY A 202 8.62 -7.97 -15.97
CA GLY A 202 7.45 -8.28 -16.79
C GLY A 202 6.38 -7.21 -16.76
N VAL A 203 5.51 -7.25 -17.76
CA VAL A 203 4.35 -6.38 -17.90
C VAL A 203 3.14 -7.23 -18.23
N PHE A 204 2.13 -7.17 -17.37
CA PHE A 204 0.83 -7.78 -17.58
C PHE A 204 -0.18 -6.72 -18.03
N GLN A 205 -0.98 -7.04 -19.04
CA GLN A 205 -2.02 -6.17 -19.57
C GLN A 205 -3.33 -6.95 -19.72
N CYS A 206 -4.38 -6.48 -19.06
CA CYS A 206 -5.74 -6.94 -19.34
C CYS A 206 -6.35 -6.08 -20.45
N GLU A 207 -6.34 -6.59 -21.69
CA GLU A 207 -6.88 -5.92 -22.87
C GLU A 207 -8.40 -6.18 -23.07
N GLY A 208 -8.91 -7.26 -22.46
CA GLY A 208 -10.32 -7.66 -22.53
C GLY A 208 -11.29 -6.66 -21.86
N GLU A 209 -12.45 -6.43 -22.48
CA GLU A 209 -13.46 -5.49 -21.94
C GLU A 209 -14.07 -5.98 -20.63
N GLU A 210 -14.44 -7.26 -20.57
CA GLU A 210 -15.05 -7.87 -19.40
C GLU A 210 -14.06 -7.95 -18.24
N GLY A 211 -12.82 -8.35 -18.51
CA GLY A 211 -11.75 -8.32 -17.53
C GLY A 211 -11.51 -6.92 -16.98
N ASN A 212 -11.48 -5.89 -17.82
CA ASN A 212 -11.35 -4.51 -17.34
C ASN A 212 -12.55 -4.07 -16.49
N ARG A 213 -13.79 -4.45 -16.86
CA ARG A 213 -14.99 -4.16 -16.05
C ARG A 213 -14.90 -4.80 -14.67
N LEU A 214 -14.53 -6.08 -14.61
CA LEU A 214 -14.44 -6.84 -13.36
C LEU A 214 -13.29 -6.33 -12.50
N LEU A 215 -12.07 -6.26 -13.03
CA LEU A 215 -10.87 -5.83 -12.28
C LEU A 215 -11.05 -4.42 -11.70
N ARG A 216 -11.69 -3.51 -12.44
CA ARG A 216 -11.99 -2.15 -11.94
C ARG A 216 -12.86 -2.16 -10.69
N ARG A 217 -13.78 -3.13 -10.54
CA ARG A 217 -14.63 -3.25 -9.33
C ARG A 217 -13.85 -3.76 -8.12
N LEU A 218 -12.71 -4.42 -8.34
CA LEU A 218 -11.83 -4.90 -7.28
C LEU A 218 -10.88 -3.81 -6.77
N GLU A 219 -10.77 -2.69 -7.47
CA GLU A 219 -9.82 -1.63 -7.11
C GLU A 219 -10.38 -0.73 -5.99
N PRO A 220 -9.60 -0.47 -4.91
CA PRO A 220 -9.94 0.59 -3.98
C PRO A 220 -9.76 1.97 -4.64
N PRO A 221 -10.23 3.07 -4.01
CA PRO A 221 -10.03 4.43 -4.53
C PRO A 221 -8.56 4.83 -4.74
N SER A 222 -7.62 4.17 -4.05
CA SER A 222 -6.17 4.34 -4.22
C SER A 222 -5.61 3.64 -5.47
N HIS A 223 -6.38 2.75 -6.10
CA HIS A 223 -6.00 2.00 -7.30
C HIS A 223 -4.66 1.26 -7.18
N ASP A 224 -4.36 0.70 -6.00
CA ASP A 224 -3.05 0.12 -5.65
C ASP A 224 -3.06 -1.40 -5.44
N LYS A 225 -4.20 -2.06 -5.65
CA LYS A 225 -4.40 -3.52 -5.49
C LYS A 225 -5.74 -3.96 -6.06
N TRP A 226 -5.91 -5.26 -6.22
CA TRP A 226 -7.21 -5.89 -6.43
C TRP A 226 -7.66 -6.58 -5.15
N GLU A 227 -8.80 -6.15 -4.61
CA GLU A 227 -9.45 -6.65 -3.39
C GLU A 227 -10.72 -7.44 -3.79
N PRO A 228 -10.66 -8.78 -3.87
CA PRO A 228 -11.82 -9.60 -4.20
C PRO A 228 -13.04 -9.36 -3.30
N GLU A 229 -12.81 -8.95 -2.06
CA GLU A 229 -13.85 -8.64 -1.07
C GLU A 229 -14.73 -7.44 -1.47
N ARG A 230 -14.27 -6.57 -2.39
CA ARG A 230 -15.07 -5.46 -2.92
C ARG A 230 -16.13 -5.90 -3.93
N TYR A 231 -16.03 -7.11 -4.45
CA TYR A 231 -17.00 -7.63 -5.41
C TYR A 231 -18.17 -8.28 -4.69
N GLU A 232 -19.14 -7.45 -4.28
CA GLU A 232 -20.28 -7.85 -3.44
C GLU A 232 -21.08 -9.01 -4.05
N GLU A 233 -21.22 -9.08 -5.38
CA GLU A 233 -22.02 -10.12 -6.02
C GLU A 233 -21.44 -11.53 -5.84
N SER A 234 -20.11 -11.68 -5.88
CA SER A 234 -19.46 -12.97 -5.70
C SER A 234 -17.97 -12.86 -5.34
N PRO A 235 -17.61 -12.55 -4.08
CA PRO A 235 -16.22 -12.40 -3.66
C PRO A 235 -15.37 -13.65 -3.92
N ARG A 236 -16.00 -14.85 -3.81
CA ARG A 236 -15.34 -16.14 -4.07
C ARG A 236 -14.94 -16.31 -5.52
N HIS A 237 -15.80 -15.90 -6.46
CA HIS A 237 -15.48 -15.96 -7.88
C HIS A 237 -14.35 -14.99 -8.24
N ALA A 238 -14.41 -13.75 -7.76
CA ALA A 238 -13.33 -12.77 -7.94
C ALA A 238 -11.99 -13.31 -7.39
N SER A 239 -12.00 -13.93 -6.21
CA SER A 239 -10.80 -14.53 -5.61
C SER A 239 -10.25 -15.68 -6.47
N SER A 240 -11.12 -16.52 -7.02
CA SER A 240 -10.75 -17.59 -7.96
C SER A 240 -10.09 -17.04 -9.23
N LEU A 241 -10.64 -15.98 -9.82
CA LEU A 241 -10.09 -15.34 -11.01
C LEU A 241 -8.70 -14.74 -10.77
N ILE A 242 -8.52 -13.98 -9.68
CA ILE A 242 -7.21 -13.41 -9.31
C ILE A 242 -6.18 -14.51 -9.06
N LYS A 243 -6.61 -15.62 -8.45
CA LYS A 243 -5.77 -16.80 -8.27
C LYS A 243 -5.41 -17.45 -9.60
N ALA A 244 -6.35 -17.61 -10.52
CA ALA A 244 -6.13 -18.16 -11.85
C ALA A 244 -5.14 -17.32 -12.67
N ILE A 245 -5.28 -15.99 -12.67
CA ILE A 245 -4.32 -15.06 -13.30
C ILE A 245 -2.92 -15.24 -12.68
N SER A 246 -2.84 -15.30 -11.35
CA SER A 246 -1.57 -15.49 -10.63
C SER A 246 -0.93 -16.84 -10.93
N GLU A 247 -1.72 -17.91 -11.05
CA GLU A 247 -1.24 -19.25 -11.39
C GLU A 247 -0.77 -19.32 -12.85
N TRP A 248 -1.51 -18.72 -13.77
CA TRP A 248 -1.09 -18.62 -15.17
C TRP A 248 0.24 -17.88 -15.31
N MET A 249 0.39 -16.69 -14.70
CA MET A 249 1.67 -15.97 -14.73
C MET A 249 2.82 -16.79 -14.14
N ARG A 250 2.57 -17.54 -13.04
CA ARG A 250 3.58 -18.44 -12.48
C ARG A 250 3.97 -19.54 -13.46
N LYS A 251 3.02 -20.14 -14.17
CA LYS A 251 3.31 -21.15 -15.20
C LYS A 251 4.17 -20.58 -16.30
N CYS A 252 3.81 -19.41 -16.85
CA CYS A 252 4.62 -18.73 -17.87
C CYS A 252 6.06 -18.49 -17.39
N VAL A 253 6.25 -18.01 -16.15
CA VAL A 253 7.59 -17.81 -15.57
C VAL A 253 8.35 -19.14 -15.38
N GLN A 254 7.67 -20.25 -15.10
CA GLN A 254 8.33 -21.57 -14.98
C GLN A 254 8.71 -22.15 -16.34
N GLU A 255 7.92 -21.89 -17.38
CA GLU A 255 8.23 -22.29 -18.76
C GLU A 255 9.48 -21.55 -19.30
N LEU A 256 9.87 -20.42 -18.70
CA LEU A 256 11.15 -19.76 -18.99
C LEU A 256 12.36 -20.52 -18.44
N LEU A 257 12.18 -21.37 -17.44
CA LEU A 257 13.26 -22.15 -16.83
C LEU A 257 13.51 -23.46 -17.57
N THR A 258 12.55 -23.95 -18.35
CA THR A 258 12.77 -25.11 -19.19
C THR A 258 13.82 -24.72 -20.23
N PRO A 259 15.03 -25.30 -20.16
CA PRO A 259 15.97 -25.14 -21.24
C PRO A 259 15.27 -25.68 -22.49
N ASP A 260 15.46 -25.04 -23.64
CA ASP A 260 15.56 -25.84 -24.86
C ASP A 260 16.40 -27.06 -24.51
N ALA A 261 15.94 -28.26 -24.84
CA ALA A 261 16.71 -29.49 -24.66
C ALA A 261 17.95 -29.49 -25.58
N GLY A 262 18.83 -28.51 -25.38
CA GLY A 262 20.08 -28.26 -26.06
C GLY A 262 21.18 -28.86 -25.21
N GLU A 263 21.67 -30.00 -25.70
CA GLU A 263 22.92 -30.67 -25.35
C GLU A 263 23.32 -30.65 -23.87
N THR A 264 23.12 -31.80 -23.21
CA THR A 264 23.96 -32.20 -22.08
C THR A 264 25.43 -32.14 -22.50
N GLN A 265 26.12 -31.04 -22.20
CA GLN A 265 27.57 -30.99 -22.26
C GLN A 265 28.12 -31.79 -21.09
N ALA A 266 28.65 -32.97 -21.39
CA ALA A 266 29.46 -33.72 -20.45
C ALA A 266 30.69 -32.87 -20.09
N ILE A 267 30.77 -32.43 -18.83
CA ILE A 267 31.95 -31.73 -18.31
C ILE A 267 33.05 -32.78 -18.11
N PRO A 268 34.13 -32.78 -18.90
CA PRO A 268 35.19 -33.78 -18.77
C PRO A 268 35.82 -33.69 -17.37
N GLY A 269 35.79 -34.78 -16.61
CA GLY A 269 36.35 -34.85 -15.26
C GLY A 269 35.36 -34.76 -14.09
N LEU A 270 34.06 -34.49 -14.32
CA LEU A 270 33.03 -34.58 -13.27
C LEU A 270 32.78 -36.03 -12.82
N GLU A 271 32.98 -36.96 -13.75
CA GLU A 271 33.02 -38.42 -13.58
C GLU A 271 34.02 -38.89 -12.51
N ARG A 272 35.05 -38.11 -12.18
CA ARG A 272 36.02 -38.45 -11.11
C ARG A 272 35.60 -38.03 -9.71
N LEU A 273 34.54 -37.22 -9.59
CA LEU A 273 34.01 -36.72 -8.32
C LEU A 273 32.76 -37.46 -7.87
N LEU A 274 32.20 -38.31 -8.72
CA LEU A 274 31.08 -39.18 -8.38
C LEU A 274 31.65 -40.49 -7.81
N PRO A 275 31.20 -40.93 -6.62
CA PRO A 275 31.60 -42.23 -6.08
C PRO A 275 31.17 -43.35 -7.02
N ASP A 276 32.07 -44.26 -7.36
CA ASP A 276 31.84 -45.38 -8.31
C ASP A 276 30.83 -46.44 -7.81
N ASP A 277 30.37 -46.37 -6.56
CA ASP A 277 29.58 -47.43 -5.93
C ASP A 277 28.06 -47.24 -6.04
N PHE A 278 27.56 -47.05 -7.25
CA PHE A 278 26.13 -47.26 -7.56
C PHE A 278 25.96 -48.21 -8.75
N GLU A 279 26.39 -49.46 -8.58
CA GLU A 279 25.83 -50.56 -9.35
C GLU A 279 24.46 -50.95 -8.77
N GLU A 280 23.39 -50.26 -9.18
CA GLU A 280 22.10 -50.91 -9.39
C GLU A 280 21.41 -50.31 -10.64
N PRO A 281 21.00 -51.13 -11.62
CA PRO A 281 20.39 -50.65 -12.84
C PRO A 281 18.97 -50.14 -12.56
N PHE A 282 18.76 -48.83 -12.74
CA PHE A 282 17.45 -48.20 -12.73
C PHE A 282 16.72 -48.48 -14.06
N ASP A 283 16.34 -49.75 -14.26
CA ASP A 283 15.42 -50.12 -15.32
C ASP A 283 14.23 -50.89 -14.74
N LYS A 284 13.04 -50.31 -14.95
CA LYS A 284 11.68 -50.75 -14.57
C LYS A 284 11.15 -50.27 -13.21
N ALA A 285 10.50 -49.11 -13.24
CA ALA A 285 9.37 -48.82 -12.36
C ALA A 285 8.21 -48.20 -13.15
N SER A 286 7.65 -48.98 -14.08
CA SER A 286 6.26 -48.83 -14.51
C SER A 286 5.44 -49.98 -13.93
N LYS A 287 4.37 -49.65 -13.19
CA LYS A 287 3.34 -50.51 -12.58
C LYS A 287 3.76 -51.32 -11.33
N ALA A 288 3.26 -50.91 -10.16
CA ALA A 288 2.08 -51.52 -9.50
C ALA A 288 1.96 -51.04 -8.04
N LEU A 289 0.76 -50.58 -7.67
CA LEU A 289 0.30 -50.52 -6.29
C LEU A 289 0.13 -51.94 -5.74
N ALA A 290 0.58 -52.21 -4.51
CA ALA A 290 -0.16 -52.99 -3.51
C ALA A 290 0.63 -53.10 -2.18
N GLU A 291 -0.06 -52.75 -1.09
CA GLU A 291 0.04 -53.32 0.26
C GLU A 291 1.35 -53.22 1.09
N GLY A 292 1.19 -52.61 2.28
CA GLY A 292 1.66 -53.22 3.53
C GLY A 292 2.99 -52.72 4.10
N ASP A 293 2.90 -51.71 4.96
CA ASP A 293 4.00 -51.26 5.84
C ASP A 293 4.29 -52.31 6.94
N PRO A 294 5.56 -52.62 7.25
CA PRO A 294 5.91 -52.81 8.66
C PRO A 294 7.18 -52.04 9.05
N ARG A 295 7.01 -51.12 10.00
CA ARG A 295 8.10 -50.38 10.67
C ARG A 295 8.94 -51.31 11.55
N PRO A 296 10.29 -51.23 11.51
CA PRO A 296 11.14 -51.74 12.58
C PRO A 296 11.37 -50.67 13.68
N LYS A 297 11.50 -51.18 14.92
CA LYS A 297 11.57 -50.42 16.18
C LYS A 297 12.93 -49.77 16.44
N VAL A 298 12.86 -48.70 17.24
CA VAL A 298 13.93 -47.87 17.81
C VAL A 298 14.95 -48.66 18.63
N GLY A 299 16.24 -48.35 18.45
CA GLY A 299 17.33 -48.61 19.39
C GLY A 299 18.13 -47.33 19.64
N GLU A 300 18.39 -47.02 20.92
CA GLU A 300 18.94 -45.75 21.42
C GLU A 300 20.49 -45.66 21.42
N GLY A 301 20.98 -44.41 21.31
CA GLY A 301 22.33 -43.94 21.72
C GLY A 301 23.25 -43.61 20.52
N ILE A 302 23.83 -42.42 20.34
CA ILE A 302 24.52 -41.55 21.30
C ILE A 302 24.35 -40.06 20.91
N LYS A 303 24.18 -39.19 21.92
CA LYS A 303 24.02 -37.74 21.84
C LYS A 303 25.33 -37.01 21.48
N GLY A 304 25.33 -36.27 20.37
CA GLY A 304 26.31 -35.22 20.06
C GLY A 304 25.71 -33.83 20.32
N VAL A 305 26.40 -33.02 21.13
CA VAL A 305 25.97 -31.68 21.56
C VAL A 305 26.30 -30.65 20.47
N ALA A 306 25.28 -30.06 19.85
CA ALA A 306 25.42 -28.88 19.00
C ALA A 306 25.09 -27.61 19.83
N ARG A 307 26.03 -26.67 19.90
CA ARG A 307 25.83 -25.35 20.53
C ARG A 307 24.87 -24.50 19.68
N PRO A 308 23.84 -23.87 20.27
CA PRO A 308 22.99 -22.94 19.54
C PRO A 308 23.75 -21.62 19.25
N PRO A 309 23.48 -20.98 18.09
CA PRO A 309 24.03 -19.68 17.75
C PRO A 309 23.48 -18.59 18.70
N LYS A 310 24.37 -17.69 19.15
CA LYS A 310 24.02 -16.53 19.98
C LYS A 310 23.03 -15.61 19.23
N ALA A 311 21.91 -15.33 19.89
CA ALA A 311 20.91 -14.35 19.45
C ALA A 311 21.52 -12.94 19.36
N LYS A 312 21.31 -12.27 18.22
CA LYS A 312 21.41 -10.81 18.11
C LYS A 312 20.04 -10.21 18.51
N PRO A 313 20.00 -9.01 19.14
CA PRO A 313 18.75 -8.40 19.60
C PRO A 313 17.82 -8.09 18.42
N GLY A 314 16.54 -8.45 18.58
CA GLY A 314 15.50 -8.29 17.56
C GLY A 314 15.07 -6.83 17.38
N ASN A 315 14.98 -6.40 16.11
CA ASN A 315 14.09 -5.32 15.72
C ASN A 315 12.70 -5.92 15.55
N GLU A 316 11.79 -5.62 16.48
CA GLU A 316 10.37 -5.91 16.31
C GLU A 316 9.80 -4.99 15.23
N ALA A 317 9.63 -5.52 14.02
CA ALA A 317 8.77 -4.91 13.01
C ALA A 317 7.31 -5.26 13.39
N THR A 318 6.67 -4.39 14.17
CA THR A 318 5.23 -4.49 14.45
C THR A 318 4.45 -4.16 13.17
N THR A 319 3.90 -5.18 12.53
CA THR A 319 2.90 -5.02 11.46
C THR A 319 1.55 -4.77 12.14
N LEU A 320 1.03 -3.55 12.06
CA LEU A 320 -0.31 -3.21 12.56
C LEU A 320 -1.27 -3.02 11.37
N GLY A 321 -2.29 -3.88 11.33
CA GLY A 321 -3.41 -3.77 10.39
C GLY A 321 -4.21 -2.50 10.63
N LEU A 322 -4.43 -1.74 9.57
CA LEU A 322 -5.23 -0.53 9.57
C LEU A 322 -6.72 -0.92 9.51
N GLY A 323 -7.41 -0.85 10.64
CA GLY A 323 -8.87 -0.86 10.70
C GLY A 323 -9.40 0.56 10.54
N GLU A 324 -10.04 0.85 9.40
CA GLU A 324 -10.84 2.06 9.21
C GLU A 324 -12.14 1.97 10.03
N SER A 325 -12.30 2.87 11.00
CA SER A 325 -13.59 3.12 11.65
C SER A 325 -14.33 4.25 10.92
N GLY A 326 -15.05 3.89 9.87
CA GLY A 326 -16.07 4.73 9.25
C GLY A 326 -17.44 4.36 9.79
N ALA A 327 -17.92 5.08 10.81
CA ALA A 327 -19.31 4.99 11.25
C ALA A 327 -20.21 5.71 10.24
N GLY A 328 -20.86 4.92 9.37
CA GLY A 328 -22.05 5.33 8.63
C GLY A 328 -23.28 4.89 9.41
N ASP A 329 -24.11 5.85 9.80
CA ASP A 329 -25.40 5.61 10.43
C ASP A 329 -26.48 5.72 9.34
N THR A 330 -27.26 4.65 9.18
CA THR A 330 -28.51 4.62 8.41
C THR A 330 -29.62 4.23 9.37
N ASP A 331 -30.53 5.16 9.61
CA ASP A 331 -31.76 4.94 10.38
C ASP A 331 -32.70 3.93 9.70
N GLY A 332 -33.26 3.03 10.53
CA GLY A 332 -34.65 2.59 10.38
C GLY A 332 -34.90 1.08 10.24
N ALA A 333 -35.21 0.42 11.36
CA ALA A 333 -36.53 -0.22 11.63
C ALA A 333 -36.41 -1.39 12.62
N ALA A 334 -37.36 -1.42 13.56
CA ALA A 334 -37.47 -2.35 14.67
C ALA A 334 -37.88 -3.78 14.27
N GLY A 335 -37.46 -4.76 15.08
CA GLY A 335 -37.95 -6.13 15.05
C GLY A 335 -37.37 -6.95 16.20
N ASP A 336 -38.22 -7.29 17.16
CA ASP A 336 -37.99 -8.02 18.40
C ASP A 336 -37.74 -9.54 18.20
N GLY A 337 -37.03 -10.16 19.15
CA GLY A 337 -37.22 -11.58 19.49
C GLY A 337 -36.09 -12.58 19.19
N GLY A 338 -35.62 -13.24 20.25
CA GLY A 338 -35.33 -14.69 20.22
C GLY A 338 -33.87 -15.13 20.35
N GLY A 339 -33.49 -15.60 21.55
CA GLY A 339 -32.18 -16.17 21.84
C GLY A 339 -31.92 -17.55 21.23
N GLY A 340 -30.64 -17.95 21.29
CA GLY A 340 -30.17 -19.28 20.91
C GLY A 340 -28.67 -19.40 21.14
N THR A 341 -28.26 -20.45 21.81
CA THR A 341 -26.95 -20.70 22.40
C THR A 341 -25.96 -21.33 21.43
N THR A 342 -24.70 -21.44 21.90
CA THR A 342 -23.59 -22.38 21.58
C THR A 342 -22.33 -21.59 21.23
N GLY A 343 -21.15 -21.84 21.80
CA GLY A 343 -20.64 -22.93 22.61
C GLY A 343 -19.13 -22.92 22.38
N GLY A 344 -18.35 -22.70 23.43
CA GLY A 344 -16.89 -22.61 23.34
C GLY A 344 -16.18 -23.96 23.22
N ALA A 345 -14.93 -23.91 22.77
CA ALA A 345 -13.78 -24.74 23.18
C ALA A 345 -12.62 -24.44 22.20
N ASN A 346 -11.59 -23.72 22.62
CA ASN A 346 -10.36 -24.16 23.30
C ASN A 346 -9.28 -24.73 22.36
N GLY A 347 -8.09 -24.13 22.48
CA GLY A 347 -6.83 -24.59 21.92
C GLY A 347 -5.67 -23.88 22.60
N SER A 348 -5.33 -24.36 23.79
CA SER A 348 -4.28 -23.93 24.72
C SER A 348 -2.86 -24.06 24.16
N GLY A 349 -1.97 -23.16 24.57
CA GLY A 349 -0.52 -23.35 24.58
C GLY A 349 0.10 -22.64 25.78
N SER A 350 0.35 -23.40 26.85
CA SER A 350 1.04 -22.94 28.06
C SER A 350 2.49 -22.56 27.77
N GLY A 351 2.91 -21.42 28.30
CA GLY A 351 4.31 -21.07 28.51
C GLY A 351 4.46 -20.52 29.93
N ASP A 352 4.98 -21.34 30.84
CA ASP A 352 5.38 -20.95 32.18
C ASP A 352 6.55 -19.96 32.10
N GLY A 353 6.30 -18.73 32.52
CA GLY A 353 7.30 -17.69 32.72
C GLY A 353 6.84 -16.76 33.83
N ARG A 354 7.21 -17.09 35.08
CA ARG A 354 7.07 -16.16 36.22
C ARG A 354 7.97 -14.95 36.00
N GLY A 355 7.44 -13.93 35.34
CA GLY A 355 7.84 -12.55 35.45
C GLY A 355 6.71 -11.77 36.09
N SER A 356 6.83 -11.44 37.38
CA SER A 356 5.98 -10.44 38.04
C SER A 356 6.40 -9.05 37.53
N GLY A 357 6.08 -8.77 36.27
CA GLY A 357 6.19 -7.46 35.66
C GLY A 357 4.78 -6.90 35.44
N PRO A 358 4.58 -5.58 35.50
CA PRO A 358 3.28 -4.97 35.24
C PRO A 358 2.80 -5.37 33.84
N VAL A 359 1.57 -5.88 33.74
CA VAL A 359 0.96 -6.23 32.46
C VAL A 359 0.55 -4.92 31.78
N LEU A 360 1.10 -4.65 30.59
CA LEU A 360 0.75 -3.47 29.80
C LEU A 360 -0.33 -3.83 28.78
N GLN A 361 -1.45 -3.11 28.83
CA GLN A 361 -2.55 -3.27 27.88
C GLN A 361 -2.64 -2.07 26.94
N ASP A 362 -2.61 -2.31 25.63
CA ASP A 362 -2.84 -1.26 24.64
C ASP A 362 -4.27 -0.72 24.77
N VAL A 363 -4.41 0.60 24.87
CA VAL A 363 -5.69 1.29 25.04
C VAL A 363 -5.86 2.35 23.96
N ASN A 364 -7.03 2.34 23.34
CA ASN A 364 -7.41 3.37 22.38
C ASN A 364 -7.86 4.62 23.13
N ILE A 365 -7.16 5.73 22.88
CA ILE A 365 -7.52 7.04 23.43
C ILE A 365 -7.70 8.06 22.31
N GLU A 366 -8.54 9.07 22.54
CA GLU A 366 -8.64 10.21 21.63
C GLU A 366 -7.40 11.07 21.76
N TYR A 367 -6.76 11.37 20.63
CA TYR A 367 -5.71 12.38 20.57
C TYR A 367 -5.83 13.26 19.34
N ARG A 368 -5.21 14.43 19.39
CA ARG A 368 -5.09 15.36 18.27
C ARG A 368 -3.68 15.89 18.21
N THR A 369 -3.16 16.07 17.00
CA THR A 369 -1.84 16.62 16.76
C THR A 369 -1.95 17.83 15.83
N PHE A 370 -1.21 18.88 16.11
CA PHE A 370 -1.18 20.10 15.32
C PHE A 370 0.25 20.61 15.22
N LEU A 371 0.55 21.27 14.11
CA LEU A 371 1.80 21.98 13.89
C LEU A 371 1.63 23.43 14.34
N ASP A 372 2.46 23.88 15.27
CA ASP A 372 2.59 25.28 15.61
C ASP A 372 3.57 25.94 14.63
N ALA A 373 3.03 26.68 13.66
CA ALA A 373 3.81 27.29 12.57
C ALA A 373 4.81 28.35 13.07
N ALA A 374 4.57 28.98 14.22
CA ALA A 374 5.48 29.99 14.76
C ALA A 374 6.74 29.39 15.39
N SER A 375 6.62 28.20 15.97
CA SER A 375 7.73 27.51 16.64
C SER A 375 8.28 26.32 15.87
N SER A 376 7.68 25.97 14.72
CA SER A 376 7.97 24.76 13.92
C SER A 376 7.99 23.48 14.76
N ARG A 377 7.09 23.41 15.76
CA ARG A 377 6.97 22.27 16.68
C ARG A 377 5.58 21.67 16.60
N TYR A 378 5.52 20.35 16.77
CA TYR A 378 4.26 19.65 16.91
C TYR A 378 3.76 19.76 18.34
N ARG A 379 2.46 19.88 18.50
CA ARG A 379 1.77 19.76 19.78
C ARG A 379 0.69 18.71 19.67
N MET A 380 0.72 17.74 20.57
CA MET A 380 -0.23 16.65 20.67
C MET A 380 -1.00 16.76 21.98
N MET A 381 -2.31 16.57 21.92
CA MET A 381 -3.18 16.48 23.09
C MET A 381 -3.86 15.11 23.09
N ALA A 382 -3.57 14.30 24.10
CA ALA A 382 -4.16 12.97 24.30
C ALA A 382 -5.09 13.00 25.52
N LYS A 383 -6.32 12.50 25.40
CA LYS A 383 -7.32 12.50 26.48
C LYS A 383 -7.44 11.13 27.13
N PHE A 384 -7.43 11.11 28.45
CA PHE A 384 -7.67 9.93 29.26
C PHE A 384 -9.03 10.02 29.91
N VAL A 385 -9.88 9.01 29.67
CA VAL A 385 -11.24 8.95 30.25
C VAL A 385 -11.26 8.14 31.54
N GLN A 386 -10.42 7.09 31.62
CA GLN A 386 -10.39 6.18 32.76
C GLN A 386 -9.19 6.47 33.69
N PRO A 387 -9.36 6.35 35.02
CA PRO A 387 -8.25 6.44 35.95
C PRO A 387 -7.28 5.27 35.78
N GLY A 388 -5.98 5.52 35.90
CA GLY A 388 -4.95 4.52 35.72
C GLY A 388 -3.56 5.11 35.55
N ILE A 389 -2.56 4.24 35.46
CA ILE A 389 -1.18 4.61 35.13
C ILE A 389 -0.95 4.25 33.67
N TYR A 390 -0.51 5.21 32.86
CA TYR A 390 -0.34 5.04 31.42
C TYR A 390 1.10 5.33 30.97
N ASP A 391 1.52 4.60 29.94
CA ASP A 391 2.67 4.94 29.12
C ASP A 391 2.17 5.49 27.78
N VAL A 392 2.68 6.65 27.38
CA VAL A 392 2.35 7.31 26.12
C VAL A 392 3.56 7.30 25.22
N HIS A 393 3.42 6.67 24.06
CA HIS A 393 4.43 6.63 23.01
C HIS A 393 3.98 7.52 21.86
N VAL A 394 4.81 8.47 21.47
CA VAL A 394 4.54 9.36 20.33
C VAL A 394 5.36 8.86 19.15
N LEU A 395 4.69 8.39 18.11
CA LEU A 395 5.32 7.78 16.94
C LEU A 395 5.26 8.76 15.76
N ALA A 396 6.42 9.13 15.25
CA ALA A 396 6.56 9.75 13.93
C ALA A 396 6.96 8.67 12.94
N ILE A 397 6.23 8.53 11.83
CA ILE A 397 6.52 7.54 10.79
C ILE A 397 6.97 8.28 9.54
N GLY A 398 8.19 7.98 9.10
CA GLY A 398 8.81 8.54 7.90
C GLY A 398 8.25 7.96 6.60
N ASP A 399 8.72 8.49 5.47
CA ASP A 399 8.32 8.04 4.13
C ASP A 399 8.66 6.55 3.86
N ASP A 400 9.63 6.00 4.58
CA ASP A 400 10.06 4.60 4.50
C ASP A 400 9.24 3.64 5.38
N GLY A 401 8.22 4.16 6.06
CA GLY A 401 7.35 3.40 6.97
C GLY A 401 7.98 3.04 8.31
N ARG A 402 9.18 3.56 8.63
CA ARG A 402 9.85 3.32 9.92
C ARG A 402 9.55 4.41 10.92
N ALA A 403 9.57 4.04 12.20
CA ALA A 403 9.45 4.99 13.29
C ALA A 403 10.72 5.84 13.40
N GLU A 404 10.55 7.16 13.35
CA GLU A 404 11.60 8.15 13.47
C GLU A 404 11.77 8.58 14.93
N PRO A 405 12.99 8.95 15.35
CA PRO A 405 13.22 9.55 16.65
C PRO A 405 12.58 10.95 16.70
N ILE A 406 11.95 11.28 17.82
CA ILE A 406 11.42 12.62 18.09
C ILE A 406 11.98 13.17 19.40
N ASP A 407 12.09 14.49 19.45
CA ASP A 407 12.51 15.19 20.67
C ASP A 407 11.27 15.67 21.41
N ILE A 408 10.87 14.95 22.47
CA ILE A 408 9.77 15.35 23.33
C ILE A 408 10.21 16.51 24.24
N LEU A 409 9.48 17.61 24.16
CA LEU A 409 9.72 18.85 24.87
C LEU A 409 8.61 19.10 25.90
N ASP A 410 9.00 19.14 27.18
CA ASP A 410 8.17 19.61 28.31
C ASP A 410 6.73 19.04 28.34
N PRO A 411 6.55 17.71 28.41
CA PRO A 411 5.21 17.12 28.43
C PRO A 411 4.46 17.52 29.71
N LYS A 412 3.20 17.90 29.55
CA LYS A 412 2.35 18.53 30.55
C LYS A 412 1.07 17.74 30.75
N LEU A 413 0.87 17.21 31.94
CA LEU A 413 -0.41 16.63 32.32
C LEU A 413 -1.36 17.75 32.76
N VAL A 414 -2.54 17.80 32.15
CA VAL A 414 -3.59 18.77 32.42
C VAL A 414 -4.77 18.05 33.06
N VAL A 415 -5.05 18.39 34.32
CA VAL A 415 -6.18 17.85 35.09
C VAL A 415 -7.05 19.02 35.53
N SER A 416 -8.29 19.07 35.04
CA SER A 416 -9.26 20.12 35.37
C SER A 416 -8.69 21.55 35.26
N GLY A 417 -7.88 21.81 34.22
CA GLY A 417 -7.25 23.12 33.95
C GLY A 417 -5.97 23.42 34.74
N LYS A 418 -5.52 22.53 35.64
CA LYS A 418 -4.21 22.63 36.31
C LYS A 418 -3.17 21.78 35.60
N THR A 419 -1.98 22.33 35.41
CA THR A 419 -0.90 21.70 34.67
C THR A 419 0.21 21.21 35.59
N SER A 420 0.64 19.95 35.45
CA SER A 420 1.82 19.37 36.10
C SER A 420 2.79 18.82 35.06
N LYS A 421 4.09 18.78 35.38
CA LYS A 421 5.10 18.19 34.48
C LYS A 421 5.00 16.67 34.49
N ALA A 422 5.05 16.07 33.30
CA ALA A 422 5.23 14.64 33.11
C ALA A 422 6.71 14.34 32.80
N SER A 423 7.17 13.12 33.11
CA SER A 423 8.57 12.73 32.91
C SER A 423 8.74 11.94 31.62
N VAL A 424 9.65 12.40 30.76
CA VAL A 424 10.14 11.64 29.60
C VAL A 424 11.05 10.53 30.12
N SER A 425 10.83 9.28 29.72
CA SER A 425 11.49 8.11 30.31
C SER A 425 12.15 7.20 29.27
N GLY A 426 12.48 7.74 28.10
CA GLY A 426 13.02 7.01 26.96
C GLY A 426 12.76 7.76 25.66
N GLN A 427 13.33 7.26 24.57
CA GLN A 427 13.09 7.82 23.25
C GLN A 427 11.60 7.68 22.90
N ASN A 428 10.97 8.78 22.50
CA ASN A 428 9.56 8.82 22.09
C ASN A 428 8.54 8.42 23.18
N LYS A 429 8.93 8.32 24.45
CA LYS A 429 8.10 7.74 25.52
C LYS A 429 7.98 8.63 26.77
N ILE A 430 6.75 8.79 27.23
CA ILE A 430 6.39 9.36 28.54
C ILE A 430 5.80 8.23 29.38
N SER A 431 6.52 7.76 30.39
CA SER A 431 6.04 6.65 31.24
C SER A 431 5.38 7.13 32.52
N LYS A 432 4.54 6.25 33.07
CA LYS A 432 3.91 6.40 34.40
C LYS A 432 3.10 7.70 34.54
N VAL A 433 2.35 8.06 33.49
CA VAL A 433 1.35 9.13 33.53
C VAL A 433 0.21 8.68 34.44
N ASN A 434 0.19 9.19 35.68
CA ASN A 434 -0.84 8.86 36.66
C ASN A 434 -2.08 9.73 36.45
N VAL A 435 -3.18 9.09 36.11
CA VAL A 435 -4.46 9.74 35.81
C VAL A 435 -5.48 9.34 36.87
N ALA A 436 -5.96 10.31 37.65
CA ALA A 436 -6.96 10.08 38.70
C ALA A 436 -8.43 10.20 38.21
N GLY A 437 -8.65 10.70 36.98
CA GLY A 437 -9.97 10.94 36.38
C GLY A 437 -9.84 11.56 34.98
N PRO A 438 -10.92 12.09 34.37
CA PRO A 438 -10.86 12.70 33.04
C PRO A 438 -9.78 13.78 32.95
N SER A 439 -8.75 13.53 32.14
CA SER A 439 -7.59 14.41 32.02
C SER A 439 -7.02 14.38 30.61
N SER A 440 -6.09 15.28 30.30
CA SER A 440 -5.38 15.27 29.03
C SER A 440 -3.90 15.51 29.23
N ILE A 441 -3.05 14.88 28.42
CA ILE A 441 -1.64 15.21 28.35
C ILE A 441 -1.37 16.06 27.09
N GLU A 442 -0.69 17.17 27.27
CA GLU A 442 -0.17 18.03 26.22
C GLU A 442 1.32 17.72 26.03
N ILE A 443 1.71 17.38 24.80
CA ILE A 443 3.06 16.96 24.46
C ILE A 443 3.54 17.87 23.33
N GLN A 444 4.57 18.67 23.58
CA GLN A 444 5.25 19.37 22.51
C GLN A 444 6.43 18.52 22.04
N PHE A 445 6.71 18.46 20.74
CA PHE A 445 7.86 17.72 20.22
C PHE A 445 8.33 18.24 18.86
N SER A 446 9.59 18.00 18.53
CA SER A 446 10.14 18.19 17.18
C SER A 446 10.45 16.84 16.52
N SER A 447 10.27 16.79 15.20
CA SER A 447 10.70 15.68 14.36
C SER A 447 11.86 16.17 13.47
N PRO A 448 12.93 15.37 13.26
CA PRO A 448 14.05 15.73 12.38
C PRO A 448 13.62 15.89 10.92
N SER A 449 12.61 15.14 10.49
CA SER A 449 11.97 15.27 9.19
C SER A 449 11.01 16.45 9.24
N MET A 450 11.17 17.43 8.33
CA MET A 450 10.33 18.65 8.37
C MET A 450 8.82 18.34 8.36
N ILE A 451 8.38 17.19 7.82
CA ILE A 451 7.00 16.70 7.89
C ILE A 451 6.97 15.16 7.92
N PRO A 452 6.82 14.48 9.08
CA PRO A 452 6.54 13.05 9.11
C PRO A 452 5.19 12.75 8.44
N ARG A 453 5.08 11.66 7.66
CA ARG A 453 3.84 11.27 6.96
C ARG A 453 2.69 11.02 7.92
N THR A 454 3.00 10.41 9.06
CA THR A 454 2.00 10.03 10.06
C THR A 454 2.54 10.30 11.46
N LEU A 455 1.71 10.96 12.29
CA LEU A 455 1.96 11.18 13.70
C LEU A 455 0.87 10.47 14.51
N LEU A 456 1.26 9.53 15.36
CA LEU A 456 0.35 8.70 16.14
C LEU A 456 0.72 8.72 17.63
N ALA A 457 -0.27 8.51 18.49
CA ALA A 457 -0.07 8.18 19.89
C ALA A 457 -0.42 6.71 20.13
N LYS A 458 0.53 5.91 20.60
CA LYS A 458 0.27 4.58 21.15
C LYS A 458 0.24 4.69 22.67
N VAL A 459 -0.86 4.29 23.30
CA VAL A 459 -1.02 4.38 24.75
C VAL A 459 -1.21 3.01 25.35
N GLN A 460 -0.47 2.75 26.43
CA GLN A 460 -0.51 1.48 27.16
C GLN A 460 -0.88 1.77 28.60
N ARG A 461 -1.85 1.04 29.14
CA ARG A 461 -2.25 1.11 30.54
C ARG A 461 -1.53 0.03 31.33
N HIS A 462 -0.99 0.37 32.50
CA HIS A 462 -0.51 -0.60 33.47
C HIS A 462 -1.71 -1.25 34.14
N VAL A 463 -1.87 -2.55 33.94
CA VAL A 463 -2.86 -3.41 34.58
C VAL A 463 -2.14 -4.19 35.68
N GLN A 464 -2.72 -4.18 36.89
CA GLN A 464 -2.21 -4.97 38.02
C GLN A 464 -2.56 -6.44 37.90
#